data_AF-A0A222WS93-F1
#
_entry.id   AF-A0A222WS93-F1
#
_cell.length_a   1.000
_cell.length_b   1.000
_cell.length_c   1.000
_cell.angle_alpha   90.00
_cell.angle_beta   90.00
_cell.angle_gamma   90.00
#
_symmetry.space_group_name_H-M   'P 1'
#
loop_
_entity.id
_entity.type
_entity.pdbx_description
1 polymer ?
#
loop_
_entity_poly.entity_id
_entity_poly.type
_entity_poly.pdbx_seq_one_letter_code
_entity_poly.pdbx_strand_id
1 'polypeptide(L)'
;MYILKRLFTMLVTLWIIVTLTFIIMHIIPGDPFSNDSKTIPEAVLQNMRARYNLDKPLAVQYVLYLKNLLVLDMGPSIQSKTTDVNMLIARGFPPSALLGIQSIVVAIIAGISLGTLAALHHNRPLDYISMFIAIIGISVPSFILAPLLIKYVAVKWHLLPVASWGTWQHTVLPSLALAVSPLAVIARFMRTSMLEVMHQEYIRTAKAKGLSSWAVVIRHGLRNALIPVLSFIGPLFASVITGTFVVEKIFAIPGIGKYFVDSIFNRDYPVIMGTTIFYSAILVVTLFLIDISYRLVDPRIKLVSKGD
;
A
#
# COMPACT_ATOMS: atom_id res chain seq x y z
N MET A 1 18.33 11.98 18.50
CA MET A 1 17.06 12.67 18.80
C MET A 1 15.98 12.50 17.72
N TYR A 2 16.23 12.81 16.44
CA TYR A 2 15.21 12.68 15.36
C TYR A 2 14.61 11.27 15.20
N ILE A 3 15.45 10.23 15.13
CA ILE A 3 14.98 8.84 14.97
C ILE A 3 14.13 8.40 16.18
N LEU A 4 14.55 8.76 17.40
CA LEU A 4 13.78 8.53 18.62
C LEU A 4 12.43 9.25 18.61
N LYS A 5 12.38 10.52 18.16
CA LYS A 5 11.13 11.27 18.01
C LYS A 5 10.20 10.60 17.00
N ARG A 6 10.73 10.17 15.85
CA ARG A 6 9.97 9.47 14.81
C ARG A 6 9.47 8.10 15.24
N LEU A 7 10.30 7.35 15.97
CA LEU A 7 9.93 6.07 16.57
C LEU A 7 8.82 6.26 17.59
N PHE A 8 8.94 7.26 18.47
CA PHE A 8 7.89 7.61 19.43
C PHE A 8 6.59 8.00 18.73
N THR A 9 6.64 8.87 17.70
CA THR A 9 5.44 9.21 16.94
C THR A 9 4.82 8.00 16.25
N MET A 10 5.63 7.09 15.70
CA MET A 10 5.15 5.84 15.11
C MET A 10 4.42 4.97 16.14
N LEU A 11 5.00 4.78 17.34
CA LEU A 11 4.37 4.01 18.42
C LEU A 11 3.06 4.66 18.89
N VAL A 12 3.05 5.98 19.05
CA VAL A 12 1.84 6.73 19.42
C VAL A 12 0.77 6.63 18.32
N THR A 13 1.14 6.73 17.05
CA THR A 13 0.20 6.57 15.93
C THR A 13 -0.40 5.16 15.92
N LEU A 14 0.41 4.11 16.10
CA LEU A 14 -0.11 2.75 16.17
C LEU A 14 -1.02 2.55 17.39
N TRP A 15 -0.64 3.07 18.55
CA TRP A 15 -1.48 3.00 19.75
C TRP A 15 -2.81 3.73 19.56
N ILE A 16 -2.82 4.91 18.92
CA ILE A 16 -4.05 5.63 18.57
C ILE A 16 -4.91 4.78 17.65
N ILE A 17 -4.34 4.18 16.60
CA ILE A 17 -5.09 3.33 15.67
C ILE A 17 -5.68 2.13 16.40
N VAL A 18 -4.90 1.39 17.20
CA VAL A 18 -5.36 0.25 18.01
C VAL A 18 -6.54 0.66 18.89
N THR A 19 -6.44 1.81 19.54
CA THR A 19 -7.47 2.33 20.45
C THR A 19 -8.73 2.74 19.72
N LEU A 20 -8.59 3.48 18.62
CA LEU A 20 -9.73 3.90 17.79
C LEU A 20 -10.44 2.69 17.19
N THR A 21 -9.69 1.74 16.62
CA THR A 21 -10.25 0.51 16.06
C THR A 21 -10.99 -0.28 17.14
N PHE A 22 -10.41 -0.43 18.33
CA PHE A 22 -11.09 -1.09 19.46
C PHE A 22 -12.40 -0.37 19.82
N ILE A 23 -12.38 0.94 20.01
CA ILE A 23 -13.57 1.73 20.38
C ILE A 23 -14.65 1.61 19.28
N ILE A 24 -14.28 1.78 18.01
CA ILE A 24 -15.21 1.69 16.88
C ILE A 24 -15.90 0.31 16.86
N MET A 25 -15.15 -0.78 17.06
CA MET A 25 -15.73 -2.12 17.06
C MET A 25 -16.73 -2.35 18.19
N HIS A 26 -16.60 -1.66 19.32
CA HIS A 26 -17.54 -1.76 20.44
C HIS A 26 -18.73 -0.79 20.33
N ILE A 27 -18.63 0.24 19.50
CA ILE A 27 -19.72 1.19 19.21
C ILE A 27 -20.62 0.66 18.09
N ILE A 28 -20.07 -0.08 17.13
CA ILE A 28 -20.84 -0.60 15.99
C ILE A 28 -21.94 -1.54 16.53
N PRO A 29 -23.22 -1.27 16.23
CA PRO A 29 -24.32 -2.08 16.73
C PRO A 29 -24.32 -3.46 16.07
N GLY A 30 -24.27 -4.50 16.90
CA GLY A 30 -24.37 -5.89 16.47
C GLY A 30 -23.67 -6.83 17.43
N ASP A 31 -24.31 -7.95 17.79
CA ASP A 31 -23.61 -9.03 18.50
C ASP A 31 -22.85 -9.85 17.45
N PRO A 32 -21.52 -10.08 17.58
CA PRO A 32 -20.78 -10.97 16.68
C PRO A 32 -21.33 -12.41 16.66
N PHE A 33 -22.12 -12.80 17.67
CA PHE A 33 -22.82 -14.08 17.73
C PHE A 33 -24.30 -14.00 17.34
N SER A 34 -24.79 -12.88 16.82
CA SER A 34 -26.23 -12.69 16.53
C SER A 34 -26.81 -13.70 15.55
N ASN A 35 -25.98 -14.25 14.66
CA ASN A 35 -26.40 -15.26 13.68
C ASN A 35 -26.56 -16.64 14.32
N ASP A 36 -25.79 -16.93 15.38
CA ASP A 36 -25.75 -18.22 16.06
C ASP A 36 -26.64 -18.25 17.30
N SER A 37 -26.96 -17.09 17.89
CA SER A 37 -27.70 -16.95 19.14
C SER A 37 -29.13 -17.50 19.10
N LYS A 38 -29.71 -17.67 17.91
CA LYS A 38 -31.04 -18.29 17.73
C LYS A 38 -31.00 -19.81 17.66
N THR A 39 -29.83 -20.40 17.42
CA THR A 39 -29.68 -21.82 17.10
C THR A 39 -28.90 -22.58 18.18
N ILE A 40 -28.13 -21.87 19.00
CA ILE A 40 -27.22 -22.45 19.98
C ILE A 40 -27.77 -22.23 21.42
N PRO A 41 -27.65 -23.21 22.33
CA PRO A 41 -28.04 -23.04 23.73
C PRO A 41 -27.32 -21.87 24.41
N GLU A 42 -28.02 -21.17 25.30
CA GLU A 42 -27.49 -19.99 26.02
C GLU A 42 -26.18 -20.28 26.77
N ALA A 43 -26.04 -21.47 27.36
CA ALA A 43 -24.82 -21.89 28.04
C ALA A 43 -23.60 -21.94 27.09
N VAL A 44 -23.80 -22.33 25.83
CA VAL A 44 -22.72 -22.36 24.84
C VAL A 44 -22.40 -20.93 24.38
N LEU A 45 -23.41 -20.05 24.24
CA LEU A 45 -23.21 -18.64 23.93
C LEU A 45 -22.38 -17.92 25.02
N GLN A 46 -22.65 -18.20 26.29
CA GLN A 46 -21.87 -17.65 27.40
C GLN A 46 -20.42 -18.14 27.39
N ASN A 47 -20.20 -19.43 27.14
CA ASN A 47 -18.84 -19.98 26.98
C ASN A 47 -18.09 -19.35 25.79
N MET A 48 -18.80 -19.08 24.69
CA MET A 48 -18.22 -18.36 23.55
C MET A 48 -17.84 -16.94 23.94
N ARG A 49 -18.72 -16.17 24.58
CA ARG A 49 -18.38 -14.81 25.07
C ARG A 49 -17.18 -14.81 26.01
N ALA A 50 -17.12 -15.76 26.94
CA ALA A 50 -15.99 -15.93 27.86
C ALA A 50 -14.67 -16.23 27.13
N ARG A 51 -14.70 -17.07 26.09
CA ARG A 51 -13.52 -17.38 25.27
C ARG A 51 -12.91 -16.15 24.59
N TYR A 52 -13.73 -15.18 24.19
CA TYR A 52 -13.28 -13.93 23.56
C TYR A 52 -13.17 -12.76 24.55
N ASN A 53 -13.30 -13.01 25.86
CA ASN A 53 -13.33 -12.00 26.92
C ASN A 53 -14.46 -10.97 26.80
N LEU A 54 -15.49 -11.22 25.99
CA LEU A 54 -16.60 -10.30 25.76
C LEU A 54 -17.54 -10.19 26.99
N ASP A 55 -17.36 -11.06 27.98
CA ASP A 55 -18.01 -11.05 29.29
C ASP A 55 -17.37 -10.06 30.28
N LYS A 56 -16.14 -9.59 30.01
CA LYS A 56 -15.39 -8.70 30.91
C LYS A 56 -15.76 -7.22 30.71
N PRO A 57 -15.51 -6.34 31.70
CA PRO A 57 -15.64 -4.90 31.50
C PRO A 57 -14.73 -4.39 30.36
N LEU A 58 -15.20 -3.39 29.59
CA LEU A 58 -14.50 -2.88 28.40
C LEU A 58 -13.03 -2.49 28.66
N ALA A 59 -12.73 -1.89 29.80
CA ALA A 59 -11.36 -1.53 30.17
C ALA A 59 -10.45 -2.77 30.30
N VAL A 60 -10.98 -3.86 30.83
CA VAL A 60 -10.25 -5.13 30.97
C VAL A 60 -10.05 -5.77 29.60
N GLN A 61 -11.08 -5.76 28.75
CA GLN A 61 -10.97 -6.25 27.37
C GLN A 61 -9.87 -5.51 26.60
N TYR A 62 -9.83 -4.19 26.71
CA TYR A 62 -8.82 -3.36 26.07
C TYR A 62 -7.39 -3.67 26.56
N VAL A 63 -7.20 -3.79 27.88
CA VAL A 63 -5.87 -4.11 28.45
C VAL A 63 -5.41 -5.51 28.04
N LEU A 64 -6.32 -6.50 28.03
CA LEU A 64 -6.00 -7.85 27.54
C LEU A 64 -5.65 -7.83 26.05
N TYR A 65 -6.39 -7.05 25.26
CA TYR A 65 -6.12 -6.88 23.85
C TYR A 65 -4.74 -6.27 23.59
N LEU A 66 -4.39 -5.18 24.30
CA LEU A 66 -3.06 -4.58 24.23
C LEU A 66 -1.96 -5.57 24.64
N LYS A 67 -2.17 -6.34 25.71
CA LYS A 67 -1.21 -7.35 26.18
C LYS A 67 -0.94 -8.41 25.12
N ASN A 68 -2.00 -8.90 24.46
CA ASN A 68 -1.86 -9.89 23.39
C ASN A 68 -1.14 -9.31 22.17
N LEU A 69 -1.44 -8.07 21.78
CA LEU A 69 -0.75 -7.40 20.69
C LEU A 69 0.76 -7.21 20.95
N LEU A 70 1.18 -7.01 22.21
CA LEU A 70 2.61 -6.91 22.55
C LEU A 70 3.39 -8.19 22.28
N VAL A 71 2.74 -9.36 22.33
CA VAL A 71 3.32 -10.66 21.95
C VAL A 71 2.95 -11.08 20.52
N LEU A 72 2.41 -10.14 19.74
CA LEU A 72 1.94 -10.33 18.37
C LEU A 72 0.81 -11.37 18.23
N ASP A 73 0.01 -11.57 19.28
CA ASP A 73 -1.18 -12.40 19.23
C ASP A 73 -2.42 -11.53 18.94
N MET A 74 -3.01 -11.71 17.76
CA MET A 74 -4.23 -11.01 17.34
C MET A 74 -5.51 -11.77 17.68
N GLY A 75 -5.38 -12.94 18.29
CA GLY A 75 -6.45 -13.78 18.76
C GLY A 75 -7.12 -14.65 17.68
N PRO A 76 -8.08 -15.49 18.10
CA PRO A 76 -8.86 -16.34 17.21
C PRO A 76 -9.92 -15.57 16.43
N SER A 77 -10.24 -16.04 15.22
CA SER A 77 -11.40 -15.58 14.45
C SER A 77 -12.70 -16.03 15.13
N ILE A 78 -13.69 -15.15 15.22
CA ILE A 78 -15.00 -15.51 15.78
C ILE A 78 -15.74 -16.48 14.85
N GLN A 79 -15.57 -16.28 13.54
CA GLN A 79 -16.29 -17.04 12.50
C GLN A 79 -15.61 -18.37 12.14
N SER A 80 -14.39 -18.62 12.64
CA SER A 80 -13.65 -19.85 12.40
C SER A 80 -13.23 -20.52 13.69
N LYS A 81 -13.63 -21.79 13.87
CA LYS A 81 -13.34 -22.56 15.09
C LYS A 81 -11.86 -22.93 15.27
N THR A 82 -11.08 -22.90 14.18
CA THR A 82 -9.71 -23.45 14.12
C THR A 82 -8.69 -22.46 13.53
N THR A 83 -9.07 -21.21 13.31
CA THR A 83 -8.22 -20.25 12.61
C THR A 83 -7.99 -19.01 13.43
N ASP A 84 -6.72 -18.68 13.63
CA ASP A 84 -6.29 -17.44 14.25
C ASP A 84 -6.06 -16.35 13.21
N VAL A 85 -6.23 -15.10 13.64
CA VAL A 85 -6.05 -13.92 12.78
C VAL A 85 -4.63 -13.89 12.20
N ASN A 86 -3.63 -14.24 13.01
CA ASN A 86 -2.24 -14.39 12.57
C ASN A 86 -2.09 -15.36 11.40
N MET A 87 -2.83 -16.48 11.39
CA MET A 87 -2.76 -17.46 10.30
C MET A 87 -3.41 -16.92 9.02
N LEU A 88 -4.52 -16.17 9.13
CA LEU A 88 -5.14 -15.50 8.00
C LEU A 88 -4.19 -14.48 7.37
N ILE A 89 -3.53 -13.67 8.20
CA ILE A 89 -2.54 -12.69 7.75
C ILE A 89 -1.35 -13.40 7.11
N ALA A 90 -0.78 -14.42 7.75
CA ALA A 90 0.38 -15.14 7.22
C ALA A 90 0.10 -15.80 5.86
N ARG A 91 -1.14 -16.26 5.62
CA ARG A 91 -1.55 -16.84 4.33
C ARG A 91 -1.88 -15.78 3.28
N GLY A 92 -2.59 -14.73 3.66
CA GLY A 92 -3.09 -13.71 2.73
C GLY A 92 -2.08 -12.61 2.39
N PHE A 93 -1.15 -12.30 3.29
CA PHE A 93 -0.22 -11.20 3.10
C PHE A 93 0.81 -11.43 1.97
N PRO A 94 1.45 -12.60 1.83
CA PRO A 94 2.49 -12.78 0.81
C PRO A 94 2.00 -12.54 -0.63
N PRO A 95 0.81 -13.03 -1.06
CA PRO A 95 0.25 -12.67 -2.38
C PRO A 95 0.06 -11.16 -2.55
N SER A 96 -0.56 -10.49 -1.56
CA SER A 96 -0.79 -9.04 -1.59
C SER A 96 0.52 -8.24 -1.65
N ALA A 97 1.52 -8.64 -0.86
CA ALA A 97 2.84 -8.03 -0.84
C ALA A 97 3.56 -8.20 -2.17
N LEU A 98 3.49 -9.40 -2.79
CA LEU A 98 4.10 -9.66 -4.09
C LEU A 98 3.52 -8.76 -5.18
N LEU A 99 2.19 -8.64 -5.26
CA LEU A 99 1.53 -7.74 -6.20
C LEU A 99 1.87 -6.28 -5.93
N GLY A 100 1.93 -5.88 -4.66
CA GLY A 100 2.30 -4.53 -4.29
C GLY A 100 3.74 -4.16 -4.68
N ILE A 101 4.70 -5.04 -4.44
CA ILE A 101 6.09 -4.85 -4.84
C ILE A 101 6.21 -4.81 -6.37
N GLN A 102 5.60 -5.78 -7.08
CA GLN A 102 5.68 -5.84 -8.53
C GLN A 102 5.09 -4.60 -9.20
N SER A 103 3.92 -4.14 -8.73
CA SER A 103 3.29 -2.95 -9.27
C SER A 103 4.11 -1.67 -9.03
N ILE A 104 4.75 -1.53 -7.87
CA ILE A 104 5.66 -0.40 -7.60
C ILE A 104 6.92 -0.46 -8.47
N VAL A 105 7.52 -1.63 -8.66
CA VAL A 105 8.68 -1.80 -9.55
C VAL A 105 8.32 -1.40 -10.98
N VAL A 106 7.18 -1.89 -11.49
CA VAL A 106 6.68 -1.50 -12.82
C VAL A 106 6.44 0.01 -12.89
N ALA A 107 5.80 0.58 -11.87
CA ALA A 107 5.49 2.00 -11.81
C ALA A 107 6.73 2.89 -11.79
N ILE A 108 7.77 2.49 -11.05
CA ILE A 108 9.05 3.20 -11.01
C ILE A 108 9.72 3.16 -12.38
N ILE A 109 9.89 1.97 -12.96
CA ILE A 109 10.59 1.80 -14.24
C ILE A 109 9.85 2.55 -15.36
N ALA A 110 8.55 2.29 -15.52
CA ALA A 110 7.76 2.89 -16.58
C ALA A 110 7.50 4.38 -16.34
N GLY A 111 7.24 4.78 -15.09
CA GLY A 111 7.00 6.17 -14.73
C GLY A 111 8.23 7.05 -14.93
N ILE A 112 9.41 6.61 -14.46
CA ILE A 112 10.66 7.35 -14.68
C ILE A 112 10.95 7.45 -16.18
N SER A 113 10.77 6.36 -16.93
CA SER A 113 11.02 6.34 -18.37
C SER A 113 10.10 7.30 -19.12
N LEU A 114 8.79 7.24 -18.88
CA LEU A 114 7.80 8.13 -19.52
C LEU A 114 8.01 9.59 -19.13
N GLY A 115 8.26 9.88 -17.85
CA GLY A 115 8.50 11.24 -17.38
C GLY A 115 9.78 11.85 -17.97
N THR A 116 10.86 11.06 -18.04
CA THR A 116 12.12 11.48 -18.68
C THR A 116 11.91 11.72 -20.17
N LEU A 117 11.24 10.80 -20.87
CA LEU A 117 10.96 10.94 -22.31
C LEU A 117 10.15 12.21 -22.60
N ALA A 118 9.13 12.48 -21.79
CA ALA A 118 8.29 13.67 -21.91
C ALA A 118 9.08 14.96 -21.68
N ALA A 119 9.96 14.98 -20.68
CA ALA A 119 10.79 16.15 -20.38
C ALA A 119 11.82 16.45 -21.49
N LEU A 120 12.45 15.41 -22.05
CA LEU A 120 13.43 15.57 -23.13
C LEU A 120 12.80 16.04 -24.44
N HIS A 121 11.50 15.76 -24.63
CA HIS A 121 10.73 16.16 -25.80
C HIS A 121 9.70 17.23 -25.45
N HIS A 122 10.04 18.13 -24.52
CA HIS A 122 9.12 19.15 -24.04
C HIS A 122 8.43 19.92 -25.17
N ASN A 123 7.11 20.11 -25.06
CA ASN A 123 6.26 20.75 -26.07
C ASN A 123 6.28 20.06 -27.45
N ARG A 124 6.56 18.76 -27.51
CA ARG A 124 6.45 17.91 -28.71
C ARG A 124 5.42 16.80 -28.50
N PRO A 125 4.99 16.10 -29.57
CA PRO A 125 3.97 15.05 -29.45
C PRO A 125 4.27 13.97 -28.40
N LEU A 126 5.54 13.60 -28.23
CA LEU A 126 5.95 12.61 -27.21
C LEU A 126 5.68 13.09 -25.78
N ASP A 127 5.80 14.38 -25.49
CA ASP A 127 5.42 14.96 -24.20
C ASP A 127 3.91 14.83 -24.00
N TYR A 128 3.11 15.33 -24.96
CA TYR A 128 1.65 15.27 -24.89
C TYR A 128 1.11 13.84 -24.78
N ILE A 129 1.63 12.89 -25.57
CA ILE A 129 1.21 11.48 -25.51
C ILE A 129 1.58 10.86 -24.16
N SER A 130 2.81 11.07 -23.68
CA SER A 130 3.24 10.53 -22.39
C SER A 130 2.40 11.08 -21.23
N MET A 131 2.10 12.38 -21.27
CA MET A 131 1.27 13.02 -20.24
C MET A 131 -0.20 12.63 -20.37
N PHE A 132 -0.71 12.41 -21.58
CA PHE A 132 -2.04 11.86 -21.79
C PHE A 132 -2.19 10.45 -21.19
N ILE A 133 -1.21 9.57 -21.43
CA ILE A 133 -1.17 8.23 -20.82
C ILE A 133 -1.13 8.32 -19.29
N ALA A 134 -0.29 9.22 -18.74
CA ALA A 134 -0.24 9.44 -17.29
C ALA A 134 -1.58 9.96 -16.75
N ILE A 135 -2.23 10.91 -17.42
CA ILE A 135 -3.53 11.44 -17.00
C ILE A 135 -4.59 10.34 -17.00
N ILE A 136 -4.64 9.49 -18.03
CA ILE A 136 -5.51 8.30 -18.03
C ILE A 136 -5.24 7.45 -16.80
N GLY A 137 -3.97 7.24 -16.43
CA GLY A 137 -3.63 6.40 -15.29
C GLY A 137 -4.03 6.96 -13.91
N ILE A 138 -4.19 8.28 -13.80
CA ILE A 138 -4.76 8.92 -12.60
C ILE A 138 -6.28 8.87 -12.65
N SER A 139 -6.87 9.10 -13.83
CA SER A 139 -8.31 9.25 -14.01
C SER A 139 -9.07 7.93 -14.07
N VAL A 140 -8.43 6.85 -14.50
CA VAL A 140 -9.05 5.53 -14.62
C VAL A 140 -8.67 4.70 -13.39
N PRO A 141 -9.63 4.36 -12.52
CA PRO A 141 -9.39 3.49 -11.38
C PRO A 141 -8.85 2.12 -11.80
N SER A 142 -7.96 1.55 -10.98
CA SER A 142 -7.37 0.23 -11.20
C SER A 142 -8.41 -0.89 -11.34
N PHE A 143 -9.53 -0.79 -10.63
CA PHE A 143 -10.63 -1.76 -10.72
C PHE A 143 -11.40 -1.70 -12.05
N ILE A 144 -11.31 -0.60 -12.81
CA ILE A 144 -11.86 -0.50 -14.17
C ILE A 144 -10.86 -1.10 -15.16
N LEU A 145 -9.57 -0.84 -14.97
CA LEU A 145 -8.52 -1.42 -15.82
C LEU A 145 -8.41 -2.94 -15.69
N ALA A 146 -8.59 -3.49 -14.48
CA ALA A 146 -8.47 -4.91 -14.24
C ALA A 146 -9.39 -5.77 -15.15
N PRO A 147 -10.72 -5.53 -15.24
CA PRO A 147 -11.60 -6.24 -16.17
C PRO A 147 -11.26 -6.00 -17.65
N LEU A 148 -10.76 -4.81 -18.02
CA LEU A 148 -10.34 -4.53 -19.40
C LEU A 148 -9.09 -5.34 -19.77
N LEU A 149 -8.12 -5.41 -18.87
CA LEU A 149 -6.94 -6.26 -19.02
C LEU A 149 -7.34 -7.73 -19.16
N ILE A 150 -8.28 -8.21 -18.34
CA ILE A 150 -8.83 -9.55 -18.50
C ILE A 150 -9.48 -9.72 -19.88
N LYS A 151 -10.39 -8.83 -20.27
CA LYS A 151 -11.14 -8.93 -21.53
C LYS A 151 -10.21 -8.97 -22.74
N TYR A 152 -9.22 -8.09 -22.82
CA TYR A 152 -8.38 -7.97 -24.00
C TYR A 152 -7.16 -8.90 -23.94
N VAL A 153 -6.43 -8.94 -22.83
CA VAL A 153 -5.16 -9.67 -22.74
C VAL A 153 -5.38 -11.15 -22.44
N ALA A 154 -6.26 -11.48 -21.49
CA ALA A 154 -6.50 -12.86 -21.10
C ALA A 154 -7.53 -13.56 -22.01
N VAL A 155 -8.67 -12.92 -22.30
CA VAL A 155 -9.76 -13.57 -23.04
C VAL A 155 -9.61 -13.40 -24.56
N LYS A 156 -9.41 -12.18 -25.07
CA LYS A 156 -9.33 -11.96 -26.52
C LYS A 156 -8.01 -12.46 -27.11
N TRP A 157 -6.89 -12.14 -26.46
CA TRP A 157 -5.55 -12.48 -26.98
C TRP A 157 -4.95 -13.77 -26.39
N HIS A 158 -5.54 -14.36 -25.35
CA HIS A 158 -5.09 -15.62 -24.74
C HIS A 158 -3.61 -15.59 -24.29
N LEU A 159 -3.09 -14.41 -23.91
CA LEU A 159 -1.67 -14.24 -23.56
C LEU A 159 -1.38 -14.61 -22.10
N LEU A 160 -2.33 -14.36 -21.20
CA LEU A 160 -2.18 -14.48 -19.76
C LEU A 160 -3.44 -15.07 -19.12
N PRO A 161 -3.35 -15.70 -17.95
CA PRO A 161 -4.50 -16.28 -17.26
C PRO A 161 -5.50 -15.20 -16.81
N VAL A 162 -6.77 -15.59 -16.76
CA VAL A 162 -7.91 -14.72 -16.40
C VAL A 162 -7.93 -14.39 -14.90
N ALA A 163 -7.70 -15.39 -14.06
CA ALA A 163 -7.84 -15.33 -12.61
C ALA A 163 -7.09 -16.50 -11.95
N SER A 164 -7.15 -16.56 -10.61
CA SER A 164 -6.51 -17.55 -9.71
C SER A 164 -5.08 -17.22 -9.30
N TRP A 165 -4.46 -18.09 -8.51
CA TRP A 165 -3.13 -17.92 -7.94
C TRP A 165 -2.32 -19.22 -8.02
N GLY A 166 -1.11 -19.14 -8.58
CA GLY A 166 -0.22 -20.30 -8.63
C GLY A 166 1.09 -20.04 -9.39
N THR A 167 1.00 -19.63 -10.65
CA THR A 167 2.18 -19.32 -11.47
C THR A 167 2.45 -17.82 -11.54
N TRP A 168 3.67 -17.44 -11.92
CA TRP A 168 4.07 -16.03 -12.11
C TRP A 168 3.17 -15.28 -13.12
N GLN A 169 2.56 -15.97 -14.08
CA GLN A 169 1.67 -15.36 -15.07
C GLN A 169 0.41 -14.75 -14.42
N HIS A 170 -0.06 -15.32 -13.31
CA HIS A 170 -1.21 -14.83 -12.56
C HIS A 170 -0.96 -13.49 -11.88
N THR A 171 0.31 -13.11 -11.72
CA THR A 171 0.68 -11.86 -11.03
C THR A 171 0.81 -10.68 -11.99
N VAL A 172 0.93 -10.92 -13.30
CA VAL A 172 1.22 -9.90 -14.30
C VAL A 172 0.07 -8.90 -14.46
N LEU A 173 -1.13 -9.38 -14.80
CA LEU A 173 -2.28 -8.48 -15.03
C LEU A 173 -2.71 -7.70 -13.77
N PRO A 174 -2.79 -8.30 -12.57
CA PRO A 174 -3.07 -7.55 -11.35
C PRO A 174 -2.01 -6.49 -11.07
N SER A 175 -0.72 -6.82 -11.24
CA SER A 175 0.37 -5.88 -11.00
C SER A 175 0.35 -4.71 -11.97
N LEU A 176 0.04 -4.95 -13.25
CA LEU A 176 -0.13 -3.89 -14.24
C LEU A 176 -1.32 -2.99 -13.90
N ALA A 177 -2.46 -3.56 -13.51
CA ALA A 177 -3.63 -2.80 -13.09
C ALA A 177 -3.32 -1.89 -11.89
N LEU A 178 -2.59 -2.41 -10.90
CA LEU A 178 -2.17 -1.67 -9.70
C LEU A 178 -1.07 -0.63 -9.99
N ALA A 179 -0.19 -0.89 -10.96
CA ALA A 179 0.93 -0.01 -11.29
C ALA A 179 0.49 1.30 -11.93
N VAL A 180 -0.67 1.35 -12.58
CA VAL A 180 -1.07 2.49 -13.42
C VAL A 180 -1.15 3.81 -12.65
N SER A 181 -1.75 3.82 -11.46
CA SER A 181 -1.86 5.04 -10.65
C SER A 181 -0.50 5.54 -10.12
N PRO A 182 0.34 4.72 -9.45
CA PRO A 182 1.67 5.17 -9.03
C PRO A 182 2.57 5.53 -10.22
N LEU A 183 2.47 4.81 -11.35
CA LEU A 183 3.23 5.11 -12.58
C LEU A 183 2.95 6.53 -13.05
N ALA A 184 1.67 6.90 -13.11
CA ALA A 184 1.28 8.22 -13.59
C ALA A 184 1.77 9.35 -12.67
N VAL A 185 1.69 9.14 -11.36
CA VAL A 185 2.24 10.08 -10.37
C VAL A 185 3.76 10.23 -10.56
N ILE A 186 4.48 9.11 -10.63
CA ILE A 186 5.94 9.09 -10.84
C ILE A 186 6.31 9.78 -12.16
N ALA A 187 5.59 9.51 -13.25
CA ALA A 187 5.86 10.12 -14.56
C ALA A 187 5.71 11.64 -14.53
N ARG A 188 4.67 12.16 -13.87
CA ARG A 188 4.44 13.60 -13.74
C ARG A 188 5.55 14.27 -12.93
N PHE A 189 5.90 13.73 -11.77
CA PHE A 189 6.96 14.29 -10.92
C PHE A 189 8.33 14.19 -11.59
N MET A 190 8.62 13.06 -12.22
CA MET A 190 9.86 12.88 -12.97
C MET A 190 9.97 13.88 -14.12
N ARG A 191 8.88 14.11 -14.87
CA ARG A 191 8.86 15.09 -15.95
C ARG A 191 9.19 16.49 -15.45
N THR A 192 8.48 16.96 -14.43
CA THR A 192 8.70 18.31 -13.87
C THR A 192 10.12 18.46 -13.35
N SER A 193 10.59 17.50 -12.54
CA SER A 193 11.93 17.53 -11.96
C SER A 193 13.02 17.48 -13.04
N MET A 194 12.81 16.69 -14.10
CA MET A 194 13.76 16.60 -15.21
C MET A 194 13.81 17.89 -16.03
N LEU A 195 12.67 18.54 -16.28
CA LEU A 195 12.64 19.84 -16.95
C LEU A 195 13.44 20.88 -16.15
N GLU A 196 13.22 20.98 -14.84
CA GLU A 196 13.96 21.89 -13.96
C GLU A 196 15.45 21.61 -13.97
N VAL A 197 15.84 20.34 -13.80
CA VAL A 197 17.23 19.91 -13.79
C VAL A 197 17.94 20.21 -15.11
N MET A 198 17.30 19.97 -16.25
CA MET A 198 17.91 20.17 -17.57
C MET A 198 18.19 21.65 -17.89
N HIS A 199 17.60 22.59 -17.15
CA HIS A 199 17.85 24.04 -17.28
C HIS A 199 19.00 24.55 -16.39
N GLN A 200 19.55 23.71 -15.51
CA GLN A 200 20.59 24.09 -14.56
C GLN A 200 21.97 24.34 -15.22
N GLU A 201 22.79 25.20 -14.60
CA GLU A 201 24.09 25.62 -15.12
C GLU A 201 25.11 24.46 -15.25
N TYR A 202 25.09 23.50 -14.31
CA TYR A 202 25.98 22.34 -14.37
C TYR A 202 25.67 21.43 -15.57
N ILE A 203 24.41 21.38 -16.03
CA ILE A 203 24.01 20.67 -17.25
C ILE A 203 24.56 21.38 -18.48
N ARG A 204 24.46 22.71 -18.54
CA ARG A 204 25.06 23.51 -19.64
C ARG A 204 26.57 23.33 -19.69
N THR A 205 27.23 23.31 -18.54
CA THR A 205 28.66 23.05 -18.42
C THR A 205 29.03 21.65 -18.91
N ALA A 206 28.25 20.63 -18.55
CA ALA A 206 28.46 19.26 -19.03
C ALA A 206 28.34 19.16 -20.56
N LYS A 207 27.35 19.85 -21.16
CA LYS A 207 27.21 19.93 -22.62
C LYS A 207 28.37 20.67 -23.27
N ALA A 208 28.83 21.78 -22.70
CA ALA A 208 29.98 22.54 -23.21
C ALA A 208 31.30 21.75 -23.17
N LYS A 209 31.43 20.80 -22.22
CA LYS A 209 32.55 19.85 -22.16
C LYS A 209 32.44 18.70 -23.19
N GLY A 210 31.44 18.71 -24.07
CA GLY A 210 31.28 17.73 -25.14
C GLY A 210 30.67 16.39 -24.72
N LEU A 211 30.05 16.30 -23.52
CA LEU A 211 29.37 15.06 -23.13
C LEU A 211 28.16 14.79 -24.04
N SER A 212 27.98 13.51 -24.40
CA SER A 212 26.82 13.08 -25.19
C SER A 212 25.51 13.34 -24.44
N SER A 213 24.42 13.60 -25.17
CA SER A 213 23.09 13.84 -24.60
C SER A 213 22.66 12.73 -23.63
N TRP A 214 22.98 11.47 -23.94
CA TRP A 214 22.70 10.33 -23.07
C TRP A 214 23.49 10.38 -21.76
N ALA A 215 24.80 10.70 -21.83
CA ALA A 215 25.63 10.84 -20.63
C ALA A 215 25.15 12.01 -19.76
N VAL A 216 24.74 13.13 -20.36
CA VAL A 216 24.15 14.26 -19.63
C VAL A 216 22.87 13.83 -18.92
N VAL A 217 21.97 13.12 -19.60
CA VAL A 217 20.70 12.65 -19.03
C VAL A 217 20.90 11.65 -17.91
N ILE A 218 21.60 10.55 -18.15
CA ILE A 218 21.77 9.47 -17.15
C ILE A 218 22.62 9.93 -15.97
N ARG A 219 23.77 10.57 -16.23
CA ARG A 219 24.77 10.84 -15.21
C ARG A 219 24.53 12.12 -14.43
N HIS A 220 23.98 13.14 -15.08
CA HIS A 220 23.80 14.47 -14.50
C HIS A 220 22.33 14.87 -14.32
N GLY A 221 21.43 14.39 -15.18
CA GLY A 221 20.00 14.69 -15.11
C GLY A 221 19.25 13.82 -14.11
N LEU A 222 19.15 12.52 -14.41
CA LEU A 222 18.34 11.54 -13.68
C LEU A 222 18.64 11.51 -12.19
N ARG A 223 19.92 11.49 -11.79
CA ARG A 223 20.30 11.44 -10.38
C ARG A 223 19.68 12.57 -9.55
N ASN A 224 19.64 13.78 -10.10
CA ASN A 224 19.08 14.95 -9.39
C ASN A 224 17.57 15.02 -9.53
N ALA A 225 17.03 14.63 -10.69
CA ALA A 225 15.59 14.62 -10.94
C ALA A 225 14.84 13.52 -10.17
N LEU A 226 15.54 12.49 -9.67
CA LEU A 226 14.96 11.43 -8.84
C LEU A 226 14.71 11.83 -7.39
N ILE A 227 15.34 12.91 -6.88
CA ILE A 227 15.21 13.30 -5.47
C ILE A 227 13.74 13.52 -5.09
N PRO A 228 12.94 14.30 -5.85
CA PRO A 228 11.52 14.46 -5.55
C PRO A 228 10.71 13.18 -5.76
N VAL A 229 11.10 12.32 -6.71
CA VAL A 229 10.39 11.06 -6.99
C VAL A 229 10.49 10.08 -5.83
N LEU A 230 11.67 9.98 -5.19
CA LEU A 230 11.90 9.15 -4.02
C LEU A 230 10.96 9.51 -2.86
N SER A 231 10.61 10.80 -2.75
CA SER A 231 9.67 11.29 -1.73
C SER A 231 8.28 10.66 -1.81
N PHE A 232 7.84 10.34 -3.03
CA PHE A 232 6.51 9.80 -3.29
C PHE A 232 6.48 8.28 -3.39
N ILE A 233 7.61 7.61 -3.60
CA ILE A 233 7.65 6.14 -3.71
C ILE A 233 7.08 5.48 -2.45
N GLY A 234 7.43 6.00 -1.28
CA GLY A 234 7.05 5.32 -0.05
C GLY A 234 5.56 5.46 0.33
N PRO A 235 4.90 6.64 0.25
CA PRO A 235 3.45 6.69 0.41
C PRO A 235 2.71 5.90 -0.67
N LEU A 236 3.22 5.90 -1.92
CA LEU A 236 2.66 5.07 -2.99
C LEU A 236 2.77 3.58 -2.66
N PHE A 237 3.92 3.11 -2.20
CA PHE A 237 4.14 1.72 -1.78
C PHE A 237 3.15 1.29 -0.69
N ALA A 238 2.99 2.12 0.36
CA ALA A 238 2.04 1.81 1.42
C ALA A 238 0.58 1.82 0.93
N SER A 239 0.23 2.75 0.04
CA SER A 239 -1.12 2.81 -0.56
C SER A 239 -1.43 1.59 -1.41
N VAL A 240 -0.45 1.09 -2.16
CA VAL A 240 -0.61 -0.07 -3.04
C VAL A 240 -0.76 -1.33 -2.19
N ILE A 241 0.11 -1.57 -1.21
CA ILE A 241 0.05 -2.79 -0.37
C ILE A 241 -1.27 -2.86 0.42
N THR A 242 -1.80 -1.71 0.82
CA THR A 242 -3.06 -1.64 1.60
C THR A 242 -4.30 -1.67 0.69
N GLY A 243 -4.20 -1.16 -0.54
CA GLY A 243 -5.32 -0.91 -1.46
C GLY A 243 -5.54 -1.96 -2.55
N THR A 244 -4.90 -3.13 -2.48
CA THR A 244 -4.99 -4.16 -3.52
C THR A 244 -6.30 -4.94 -3.54
N PHE A 245 -7.12 -4.89 -2.47
CA PHE A 245 -8.20 -5.86 -2.24
C PHE A 245 -9.23 -5.95 -3.38
N VAL A 246 -9.57 -4.83 -4.04
CA VAL A 246 -10.54 -4.84 -5.15
C VAL A 246 -9.96 -5.58 -6.35
N VAL A 247 -8.69 -5.30 -6.67
CA VAL A 247 -7.98 -5.96 -7.78
C VAL A 247 -7.77 -7.44 -7.47
N GLU A 248 -7.39 -7.77 -6.23
CA GLU A 248 -7.28 -9.16 -5.77
C GLU A 248 -8.59 -9.93 -5.96
N LYS A 249 -9.73 -9.32 -5.61
CA LYS A 249 -11.04 -9.93 -5.78
C LYS A 249 -11.37 -10.18 -7.26
N ILE A 250 -11.10 -9.22 -8.14
CA ILE A 250 -11.35 -9.34 -9.59
C ILE A 250 -10.54 -10.48 -10.21
N PHE A 251 -9.28 -10.64 -9.80
CA PHE A 251 -8.39 -11.70 -10.30
C PHE A 251 -8.43 -13.00 -9.46
N ALA A 252 -9.34 -13.11 -8.48
CA ALA A 252 -9.44 -14.25 -7.56
C ALA A 252 -8.12 -14.63 -6.85
N ILE A 253 -7.36 -13.60 -6.41
CA ILE A 253 -6.11 -13.75 -5.67
C ILE A 253 -6.44 -13.99 -4.18
N PRO A 254 -5.79 -14.96 -3.51
CA PRO A 254 -6.00 -15.23 -2.08
C PRO A 254 -5.24 -14.21 -1.21
N GLY A 255 -5.52 -12.92 -1.42
CA GLY A 255 -4.89 -11.83 -0.69
C GLY A 255 -5.54 -11.55 0.67
N ILE A 256 -4.82 -10.83 1.52
CA ILE A 256 -5.29 -10.42 2.86
C ILE A 256 -6.51 -9.51 2.78
N GLY A 257 -6.69 -8.77 1.68
CA GLY A 257 -7.84 -7.89 1.45
C GLY A 257 -9.17 -8.61 1.51
N LYS A 258 -9.22 -9.87 1.05
CA LYS A 258 -10.41 -10.71 1.14
C LYS A 258 -10.83 -10.92 2.59
N TYR A 259 -9.91 -11.31 3.47
CA TYR A 259 -10.21 -11.58 4.88
C TYR A 259 -10.74 -10.34 5.59
N PHE A 260 -10.18 -9.16 5.30
CA PHE A 260 -10.68 -7.90 5.83
C PHE A 260 -12.14 -7.65 5.38
N VAL A 261 -12.42 -7.71 4.09
CA VAL A 261 -13.77 -7.45 3.57
C VAL A 261 -14.79 -8.48 4.08
N ASP A 262 -14.45 -9.76 4.04
CA ASP A 262 -15.34 -10.84 4.49
C ASP A 262 -15.61 -10.73 6.00
N SER A 263 -14.62 -10.31 6.80
CA SER A 263 -14.78 -10.12 8.24
C SER A 263 -15.78 -9.01 8.60
N ILE A 264 -15.88 -7.96 7.79
CA ILE A 264 -16.85 -6.88 7.98
C ILE A 264 -18.27 -7.42 7.81
N PHE A 265 -18.53 -8.18 6.75
CA PHE A 265 -19.86 -8.74 6.49
C PHE A 265 -20.25 -9.81 7.52
N ASN A 266 -19.27 -10.61 7.98
CA ASN A 266 -19.50 -11.66 8.96
C ASN A 266 -19.33 -11.20 10.42
N ARG A 267 -19.12 -9.90 10.67
CA ARG A 267 -18.91 -9.34 12.02
C ARG A 267 -17.81 -10.06 12.82
N ASP A 268 -16.73 -10.45 12.15
CA ASP A 268 -15.59 -11.08 12.79
C ASP A 268 -14.64 -10.03 13.37
N TYR A 269 -14.93 -9.61 14.60
CA TYR A 269 -14.26 -8.45 15.21
C TYR A 269 -12.75 -8.64 15.34
N PRO A 270 -12.21 -9.77 15.85
CA PRO A 270 -10.77 -10.00 15.90
C PRO A 270 -10.09 -9.87 14.53
N VAL A 271 -10.71 -10.39 13.47
CA VAL A 271 -10.14 -10.31 12.10
C VAL A 271 -10.14 -8.87 11.61
N ILE A 272 -11.23 -8.11 11.79
CA ILE A 272 -11.29 -6.68 11.42
C ILE A 272 -10.19 -5.91 12.15
N MET A 273 -10.09 -6.06 13.48
CA MET A 273 -9.13 -5.32 14.27
C MET A 273 -7.69 -5.70 13.93
N GLY A 274 -7.38 -7.00 13.86
CA GLY A 274 -6.03 -7.48 13.59
C GLY A 274 -5.55 -7.12 12.19
N THR A 275 -6.37 -7.26 11.16
CA THR A 275 -6.01 -6.84 9.79
C THR A 275 -5.85 -5.33 9.67
N THR A 276 -6.69 -4.53 10.35
CA THR A 276 -6.56 -3.06 10.40
C THR A 276 -5.23 -2.64 11.04
N ILE A 277 -4.87 -3.24 12.17
CA ILE A 277 -3.61 -2.97 12.87
C ILE A 277 -2.43 -3.42 12.02
N PHE A 278 -2.53 -4.56 11.36
CA PHE A 278 -1.49 -5.07 10.48
C PHE A 278 -1.21 -4.12 9.30
N TYR A 279 -2.24 -3.67 8.58
CA TYR A 279 -2.08 -2.67 7.52
C TYR A 279 -1.50 -1.36 8.04
N SER A 280 -1.97 -0.93 9.22
CA SER A 280 -1.49 0.29 9.86
C SER A 280 -0.03 0.18 10.27
N ALA A 281 0.40 -0.98 10.76
CA ALA A 281 1.80 -1.27 11.06
C ALA A 281 2.66 -1.17 9.79
N ILE A 282 2.24 -1.78 8.68
CA ILE A 282 2.96 -1.68 7.39
C ILE A 282 3.07 -0.22 6.94
N LEU A 283 1.96 0.52 6.97
CA LEU A 283 1.92 1.93 6.57
C LEU A 283 2.87 2.76 7.42
N VAL A 284 2.74 2.70 8.75
CA VAL A 284 3.55 3.52 9.66
C VAL A 284 5.02 3.13 9.61
N VAL A 285 5.35 1.84 9.50
CA VAL A 285 6.74 1.38 9.32
C VAL A 285 7.29 1.89 8.00
N THR A 286 6.53 1.83 6.91
CA THR A 286 6.95 2.38 5.61
C THR A 286 7.22 3.88 5.73
N LEU A 287 6.31 4.63 6.35
CA LEU A 287 6.49 6.08 6.58
C LEU A 287 7.75 6.38 7.39
N PHE A 288 8.00 5.61 8.46
CA PHE A 288 9.21 5.71 9.26
C PHE A 288 10.49 5.44 8.44
N LEU A 289 10.49 4.42 7.58
CA LEU A 289 11.62 4.10 6.71
C LEU A 289 11.90 5.21 5.69
N ILE A 290 10.86 5.86 5.16
CA ILE A 290 11.02 7.02 4.26
C ILE A 290 11.59 8.21 5.02
N ASP A 291 11.07 8.49 6.22
CA ASP A 291 11.55 9.57 7.08
C ASP A 291 13.05 9.42 7.40
N ILE A 292 13.54 8.17 7.51
CA ILE A 292 14.97 7.87 7.64
C ILE A 292 15.68 8.05 6.30
N SER A 293 15.10 7.55 5.20
CA SER A 293 15.68 7.61 3.86
C SER A 293 15.92 9.04 3.39
N TYR A 294 15.03 9.98 3.70
CA TYR A 294 15.24 11.40 3.40
C TYR A 294 16.55 11.94 3.97
N ARG A 295 16.92 11.52 5.18
CA ARG A 295 18.17 11.94 5.81
C ARG A 295 19.40 11.38 5.10
N LEU A 296 19.29 10.19 4.53
CA LEU A 296 20.38 9.55 3.78
C LEU A 296 20.55 10.18 2.40
N VAL A 297 19.45 10.56 1.75
CA VAL A 297 19.44 11.13 0.40
C VAL A 297 19.82 12.61 0.40
N ASP A 298 19.33 13.40 1.36
CA ASP A 298 19.65 14.81 1.48
C ASP A 298 20.05 15.20 2.92
N PRO A 299 21.36 15.17 3.25
CA PRO A 299 21.86 15.59 4.55
C PRO A 299 21.74 17.11 4.80
N ARG A 300 21.32 17.90 3.80
CA ARG A 300 21.05 19.35 3.93
C ARG A 300 19.65 19.64 4.43
N ILE A 301 18.76 18.64 4.51
CA ILE A 301 17.50 18.73 5.27
C ILE A 301 17.86 18.72 6.77
N LYS A 302 18.47 19.82 7.21
CA LYS A 302 18.58 20.19 8.62
C LYS A 302 17.23 20.75 9.02
N LEU A 303 16.54 20.00 9.85
CA LEU A 303 15.61 20.47 10.89
C LEU A 303 14.92 21.79 10.53
N VAL A 304 13.78 21.73 9.83
CA VAL A 304 12.74 22.70 10.15
C VAL A 304 12.28 22.35 11.57
N SER A 305 13.01 22.85 12.54
CA SER A 305 12.41 23.29 13.79
C SER A 305 11.36 24.30 13.37
N LYS A 306 10.09 23.88 13.34
CA LYS A 306 9.01 24.84 13.58
C LYS A 306 9.24 25.40 14.99
N GLY A 307 10.06 26.43 15.11
CA GLY A 307 9.61 27.66 15.75
C GLY A 307 9.11 28.52 14.60
N ASP A 308 7.90 29.03 14.60
CA ASP A 308 7.15 29.57 15.74
C ASP A 308 5.83 28.83 16.05
#